data_AF-A0A4S8LKN7-F1
#
_entry.id   AF-A0A4S8LKN7-F1
#
_cell.length_a   1.000
_cell.length_b   1.000
_cell.length_c   1.000
_cell.angle_alpha   90.00
_cell.angle_beta   90.00
_cell.angle_gamma   90.00
#
_symmetry.space_group_name_H-M   'P 1'
#
loop_
_entity.id
_entity.type
_entity.pdbx_description
1 polymer ?
#
loop_
_entity_poly.entity_id
_entity_poly.type
_entity_poly.pdbx_seq_one_letter_code
_entity_poly.pdbx_strand_id
1 'polypeptide(L)'
;GYFLPDPDMIVSSPNDETKRQLAYSWLKLRELFIFRLSSRHAGSVPTLLRNQQWRHLLAVAAGIRYSTETESGRKHEEMHQLLAEYVDETRSGIRLKLENLSSAPVTWRGTDFAASEELSPTVVQEIVWEITEVSFRLELMALDCSLLPHAD
;
A
#
# COMPACT_ATOMS: atom_id res chain seq x y z
N GLY A 1 -10.97 7.94 5.80
CA GLY A 1 -9.95 6.91 5.50
C GLY A 1 -8.83 7.57 4.74
N TYR A 2 -7.82 6.82 4.34
CA TYR A 2 -6.60 7.33 3.71
C TYR A 2 -6.31 6.55 2.42
N PHE A 3 -5.72 7.25 1.45
CA PHE A 3 -5.29 6.67 0.17
C PHE A 3 -4.00 5.86 0.26
N LEU A 4 -3.22 6.09 1.31
CA LEU A 4 -1.93 5.46 1.60
C LEU A 4 -1.89 5.05 3.09
N PRO A 5 -1.03 4.09 3.47
CA PRO A 5 -0.88 3.73 4.87
C PRO A 5 -0.28 4.90 5.65
N ASP A 6 -0.63 5.00 6.93
CA ASP A 6 0.04 5.92 7.84
C ASP A 6 1.52 5.51 7.98
N PRO A 7 2.50 6.41 7.79
CA PRO A 7 3.93 6.07 7.89
C PRO A 7 4.31 5.38 9.20
N ASP A 8 3.63 5.73 10.29
CA ASP A 8 3.84 5.13 11.61
C ASP A 8 3.53 3.62 11.61
N MET A 9 2.65 3.18 10.72
CA MET A 9 2.35 1.76 10.53
C MET A 9 3.53 0.96 9.96
N ILE A 10 4.53 1.62 9.37
CA ILE A 10 5.71 0.96 8.82
C ILE A 10 6.85 0.96 9.84
N VAL A 11 7.01 2.06 10.59
CA VAL A 11 8.19 2.28 11.44
C VAL A 11 7.97 2.04 12.93
N SER A 12 6.74 2.05 13.43
CA SER A 12 6.49 2.10 14.89
C SER A 12 6.51 0.75 15.59
N SER A 13 6.81 -0.35 14.90
CA SER A 13 6.94 -1.65 15.56
C SER A 13 8.24 -1.72 16.39
N PRO A 14 8.20 -2.13 17.67
CA PRO A 14 9.41 -2.31 18.46
C PRO A 14 10.28 -3.48 17.95
N ASN A 15 9.72 -4.37 17.12
CA ASN A 15 10.42 -5.49 16.52
C ASN A 15 10.91 -5.13 15.11
N ASP A 16 12.23 -5.14 14.90
CA ASP A 16 12.86 -4.80 13.62
C ASP A 16 12.47 -5.77 12.50
N GLU A 17 12.24 -7.05 12.82
CA GLU A 17 11.71 -8.02 11.86
C GLU A 17 10.33 -7.61 11.34
N THR A 18 9.48 -7.13 12.24
CA THR A 18 8.14 -6.66 11.89
C THR A 18 8.20 -5.35 11.11
N LYS A 19 9.08 -4.39 11.48
CA LYS A 19 9.29 -3.16 10.69
C LYS A 19 9.70 -3.51 9.26
N ARG A 20 10.69 -4.39 9.11
CA ARG A 20 11.19 -4.88 7.81
C ARG A 20 10.06 -5.50 6.99
N GLN A 21 9.29 -6.42 7.60
CA GLN A 21 8.17 -7.06 6.92
C GLN A 21 7.12 -6.06 6.45
N LEU A 22 6.79 -5.04 7.25
CA LEU A 22 5.80 -4.01 6.90
C LEU A 22 6.32 -3.11 5.78
N ALA A 23 7.59 -2.71 5.82
CA ALA A 23 8.23 -1.94 4.76
C ALA A 23 8.24 -2.72 3.43
N TYR A 24 8.62 -4.00 3.47
CA TYR A 24 8.60 -4.88 2.29
C TYR A 24 7.19 -5.06 1.73
N SER A 25 6.21 -5.22 2.62
CA SER A 25 4.80 -5.34 2.24
C SER A 25 4.31 -4.08 1.53
N TRP A 26 4.68 -2.91 2.03
CA TRP A 26 4.40 -1.65 1.35
C TRP A 26 5.09 -1.58 -0.02
N LEU A 27 6.40 -1.86 -0.11
CA LEU A 27 7.14 -1.77 -1.37
C LEU A 27 6.57 -2.67 -2.48
N LYS A 28 6.07 -3.86 -2.12
CA LYS A 28 5.38 -4.76 -3.07
C LYS A 28 4.09 -4.16 -3.60
N LEU A 29 3.35 -3.45 -2.76
CA LEU A 29 2.07 -2.83 -3.10
C LEU A 29 2.23 -1.45 -3.75
N ARG A 30 3.37 -0.78 -3.53
CA ARG A 30 3.63 0.61 -3.89
C ARG A 30 3.24 0.94 -5.32
N GLU A 31 3.77 0.20 -6.30
CA GLU A 31 3.52 0.46 -7.72
C GLU A 31 2.03 0.40 -8.07
N LEU A 32 1.29 -0.56 -7.50
CA LEU A 32 -0.15 -0.68 -7.69
C LEU A 32 -0.87 0.57 -7.17
N PHE A 33 -0.59 0.99 -5.94
CA PHE A 33 -1.27 2.14 -5.35
C PHE A 33 -0.88 3.46 -6.02
N ILE A 34 0.40 3.68 -6.32
CA ILE A 34 0.85 4.88 -7.05
C ILE A 34 0.21 4.95 -8.44
N PHE A 35 0.15 3.83 -9.16
CA PHE A 35 -0.53 3.77 -10.46
C PHE A 35 -2.01 4.12 -10.36
N ARG A 36 -2.73 3.55 -9.37
CA ARG A 36 -4.16 3.83 -9.18
C ARG A 36 -4.43 5.28 -8.81
N LEU A 37 -3.56 5.89 -8.01
CA LEU A 37 -3.64 7.32 -7.67
C LEU A 37 -3.29 8.23 -8.86
N SER A 38 -2.43 7.77 -9.77
CA SER A 38 -2.02 8.51 -10.97
C SER A 38 -3.04 8.38 -12.12
N SER A 39 -3.82 7.30 -12.13
CA SER A 39 -4.71 6.96 -13.24
C SER A 39 -6.05 7.68 -13.13
N ARG A 40 -6.14 8.85 -13.78
CA ARG A 40 -7.41 9.59 -13.97
C ARG A 40 -8.49 8.77 -14.73
N HIS A 41 -8.11 7.65 -15.33
CA HIS A 41 -8.94 6.76 -16.17
C HIS A 41 -9.45 5.50 -15.48
N ALA A 42 -9.04 5.22 -14.24
CA ALA A 42 -9.76 4.23 -13.45
C ALA A 42 -11.11 4.88 -13.10
N GLY A 43 -12.20 4.50 -13.77
CA GLY A 43 -13.55 4.98 -13.43
C GLY A 43 -13.99 4.63 -11.99
N SER A 44 -13.11 3.98 -11.23
CA SER A 44 -13.16 3.67 -9.81
C SER A 44 -12.44 4.77 -9.03
N VAL A 45 -13.18 5.57 -8.26
CA VAL A 45 -12.61 6.48 -7.27
C VAL A 45 -11.78 5.64 -6.28
N PRO A 46 -10.51 5.98 -5.98
CA PRO A 46 -9.70 5.17 -5.09
C PRO A 46 -10.38 5.04 -3.71
N THR A 47 -10.61 3.80 -3.26
CA THR A 47 -11.28 3.55 -1.98
C THR A 47 -10.42 4.01 -0.81
N LEU A 48 -10.95 4.91 0.01
CA LEU A 48 -10.30 5.36 1.24
C LEU A 48 -10.32 4.25 2.31
N LEU A 49 -9.14 3.78 2.73
CA LEU A 49 -9.01 2.71 3.72
C LEU A 49 -8.79 3.26 5.14
N ARG A 50 -9.34 2.61 6.15
CA ARG A 50 -9.04 2.90 7.57
C ARG A 50 -7.70 2.27 7.97
N ASN A 51 -7.07 2.75 9.03
CA ASN A 51 -5.79 2.20 9.52
C ASN A 51 -5.86 0.68 9.79
N GLN A 52 -7.00 0.17 10.30
CA GLN A 52 -7.16 -1.27 10.47
C GLN A 52 -7.18 -2.03 9.12
N GLN A 53 -7.83 -1.49 8.10
CA GLN A 53 -7.84 -2.07 6.76
C GLN A 53 -6.44 -2.06 6.14
N TRP A 54 -5.69 -0.96 6.30
CA TRP A 54 -4.28 -0.90 5.92
C TRP A 54 -3.43 -1.96 6.60
N ARG A 55 -3.64 -2.24 7.90
CA ARG A 55 -2.92 -3.32 8.61
C ARG A 55 -3.20 -4.68 8.00
N HIS A 56 -4.47 -4.97 7.71
CA HIS A 56 -4.85 -6.24 7.08
C HIS A 56 -4.28 -6.35 5.66
N LEU A 57 -4.31 -5.27 4.88
CA LEU A 57 -3.78 -5.24 3.51
C LEU A 57 -2.25 -5.42 3.47
N LEU A 58 -1.50 -4.79 4.39
CA LEU A 58 -0.07 -5.04 4.57
C LEU A 58 0.19 -6.50 4.99
N ALA A 59 -0.64 -7.06 5.87
CA ALA A 59 -0.53 -8.46 6.27
C ALA A 59 -0.79 -9.43 5.10
N VAL A 60 -1.71 -9.11 4.18
CA VAL A 60 -1.93 -9.87 2.94
C VAL A 60 -0.64 -9.89 2.10
N ALA A 61 -0.04 -8.72 1.87
CA ALA A 61 1.21 -8.62 1.09
C ALA A 61 2.41 -9.29 1.77
N ALA A 62 2.39 -9.38 3.10
CA ALA A 62 3.34 -10.12 3.90
C ALA A 62 3.15 -11.65 3.81
N GLY A 63 2.03 -12.13 3.26
CA GLY A 63 1.67 -13.55 3.23
C GLY A 63 1.21 -14.12 4.58
N ILE A 64 0.84 -13.25 5.53
CA ILE A 64 0.34 -13.66 6.85
C ILE A 64 -1.06 -14.22 6.68
N ARG A 65 -1.29 -15.48 7.09
CA ARG A 65 -2.61 -16.11 7.03
C ARG A 65 -3.32 -15.97 8.38
N TYR A 66 -4.60 -15.60 8.34
CA TYR A 66 -5.47 -15.58 9.50
C TYR A 66 -6.47 -16.74 9.43
N SER A 67 -6.95 -17.20 10.59
CA SER A 67 -8.08 -18.14 10.62
C SER A 67 -9.35 -17.44 10.15
N THR A 68 -10.01 -18.00 9.13
CA THR A 68 -11.24 -17.48 8.52
C THR A 68 -12.44 -17.50 9.47
N GLU A 69 -12.36 -18.24 10.58
CA GLU A 69 -13.42 -18.33 11.59
C GLU A 69 -13.45 -17.11 12.53
N THR A 70 -12.43 -16.26 12.47
CA THR A 70 -12.32 -15.06 13.31
C THR A 70 -12.75 -13.80 12.55
N GLU A 71 -13.24 -12.78 13.27
CA GLU A 71 -13.54 -11.47 12.68
C GLU A 71 -12.30 -10.87 11.97
N SER A 72 -11.11 -11.08 12.54
CA SER A 72 -9.84 -10.67 11.94
C SER A 72 -9.54 -11.41 10.63
N GLY A 73 -9.88 -12.70 10.55
CA GLY A 73 -9.76 -13.48 9.32
C GLY A 73 -10.70 -13.00 8.23
N ARG A 74 -11.94 -12.67 8.58
CA ARG A 74 -12.89 -12.09 7.61
C ARG A 74 -12.40 -10.75 7.06
N LYS A 75 -11.92 -9.84 7.92
CA LYS A 75 -11.33 -8.56 7.50
C LYS A 75 -10.09 -8.73 6.63
N HIS A 76 -9.29 -9.77 6.90
CA HIS A 76 -8.12 -10.09 6.09
C HIS A 76 -8.53 -10.57 4.69
N GLU A 77 -9.52 -11.45 4.59
CA GLU A 77 -10.06 -11.92 3.32
C GLU A 77 -10.73 -10.79 2.51
N GLU A 78 -11.47 -9.89 3.17
CA GLU A 78 -12.02 -8.68 2.54
C GLU A 78 -10.92 -7.83 1.88
N MET A 79 -9.76 -7.67 2.54
CA MET A 79 -8.63 -6.92 1.96
C MET A 79 -7.89 -7.70 0.87
N HIS A 80 -7.86 -9.03 0.95
CA HIS A 80 -7.34 -9.88 -0.12
C HIS A 80 -8.18 -9.74 -1.40
N GLN A 81 -9.52 -9.77 -1.27
CA GLN A 81 -10.45 -9.57 -2.39
C GLN A 81 -10.32 -8.17 -3.00
N LEU A 82 -10.29 -7.14 -2.17
CA LEU A 82 -10.07 -5.77 -2.63
C LEU A 82 -8.77 -5.64 -3.43
N LEU A 83 -7.69 -6.27 -2.95
CA LEU A 83 -6.41 -6.26 -3.66
C LEU A 83 -6.48 -7.04 -4.98
N ALA A 84 -7.23 -8.14 -5.03
CA ALA A 84 -7.47 -8.89 -6.26
C ALA A 84 -8.21 -8.04 -7.30
N GLU A 85 -9.25 -7.30 -6.89
CA GLU A 85 -9.96 -6.36 -7.77
C GLU A 85 -9.03 -5.29 -8.34
N TYR A 86 -8.14 -4.74 -7.51
CA TYR A 86 -7.18 -3.71 -7.94
C TYR A 86 -6.18 -4.24 -8.98
N VAL A 87 -5.82 -5.51 -8.88
CA VAL A 87 -4.93 -6.19 -9.84
C VAL A 87 -5.67 -6.56 -11.12
N ASP A 88 -6.92 -7.02 -11.02
CA ASP A 88 -7.75 -7.47 -12.15
C ASP A 88 -8.24 -6.31 -13.03
N GLU A 89 -8.25 -5.07 -12.51
CA GLU A 89 -8.49 -3.83 -13.29
C GLU A 89 -7.43 -3.56 -14.41
N THR A 90 -6.62 -4.55 -14.81
CA THR A 90 -5.43 -4.41 -15.65
C THR A 90 -5.72 -4.22 -17.14
N ARG A 91 -5.90 -2.95 -17.52
CA ARG A 91 -5.12 -2.32 -18.60
C ARG A 91 -3.77 -1.75 -18.11
N SER A 92 -3.37 -1.99 -16.86
CA SER A 92 -2.35 -1.20 -16.16
C SER A 92 -0.89 -1.59 -16.40
N GLY A 93 -0.58 -2.67 -17.12
CA GLY A 93 0.81 -3.08 -17.37
C GLY A 93 1.59 -3.52 -16.12
N ILE A 94 0.98 -3.47 -14.94
CA ILE A 94 1.56 -3.92 -13.67
C ILE A 94 1.51 -5.43 -13.60
N ARG A 95 2.67 -6.07 -13.42
CA ARG A 95 2.79 -7.54 -13.28
C ARG A 95 2.71 -7.98 -11.81
N LEU A 96 1.73 -7.47 -11.06
CA LEU A 96 1.52 -7.90 -9.68
C LEU A 96 0.66 -9.18 -9.71
N LYS A 97 1.20 -10.30 -9.23
CA LYS A 97 0.45 -11.56 -9.10
C LYS A 97 0.18 -11.82 -7.63
N LEU A 98 -1.09 -11.73 -7.24
CA LEU A 98 -1.50 -11.87 -5.84
C LEU A 98 -1.07 -13.22 -5.25
N GLU A 99 -1.15 -14.30 -6.03
CA GLU A 99 -0.72 -15.66 -5.63
C GLU A 99 0.76 -15.76 -5.20
N ASN A 100 1.62 -14.86 -5.70
CA ASN A 100 3.06 -14.84 -5.42
C ASN A 100 3.49 -13.52 -4.75
N LEU A 101 2.56 -12.76 -4.20
CA LEU A 101 2.86 -11.43 -3.65
C LEU A 101 3.83 -11.50 -2.47
N SER A 102 3.70 -12.51 -1.61
CA SER A 102 4.59 -12.71 -0.46
C SER A 102 6.03 -13.04 -0.86
N SER A 103 6.23 -13.69 -2.01
CA SER A 103 7.55 -14.04 -2.57
C SER A 103 8.03 -13.08 -3.66
N ALA A 104 7.23 -12.07 -4.02
CA ALA A 104 7.57 -11.11 -5.05
C ALA A 104 8.87 -10.36 -4.70
N PRO A 105 9.74 -10.12 -5.70
CA PRO A 105 10.96 -9.36 -5.48
C PRO A 105 10.61 -7.95 -5.02
N VAL A 106 11.40 -7.41 -4.12
CA VAL A 106 11.26 -6.06 -3.62
C VAL A 106 12.30 -5.19 -4.28
N THR A 107 11.87 -4.08 -4.86
CA THR A 107 12.77 -3.12 -5.50
C THR A 107 12.50 -1.72 -4.97
N TRP A 108 13.55 -0.95 -4.76
CA TRP A 108 13.45 0.47 -4.38
C TRP A 108 14.48 1.28 -5.17
N ARG A 109 14.00 2.24 -5.96
CA ARG A 109 14.84 3.15 -6.77
C ARG A 109 15.90 2.44 -7.64
N GLY A 110 15.55 1.26 -8.17
CA GLY A 110 16.44 0.45 -9.01
C GLY A 110 17.37 -0.49 -8.25
N THR A 111 17.29 -0.53 -6.92
CA THR A 111 17.98 -1.50 -6.08
C THR A 111 17.04 -2.66 -5.75
N ASP A 112 17.48 -3.88 -6.04
CA ASP A 112 16.77 -5.10 -5.66
C ASP A 112 17.16 -5.54 -4.25
N PHE A 113 16.18 -5.98 -3.46
CA PHE A 113 16.37 -6.47 -2.10
C PHE A 113 16.02 -7.96 -2.03
N ALA A 114 16.90 -8.74 -1.39
CA ALA A 114 16.58 -10.13 -1.07
C ALA A 114 15.48 -10.18 0.01
N ALA A 115 14.65 -11.23 0.02
CA ALA A 115 13.46 -11.33 0.90
C ALA A 115 13.75 -11.20 2.42
N SER A 116 15.01 -11.37 2.84
CA SER A 116 15.45 -11.30 4.23
C SER A 116 16.50 -10.21 4.49
N GLU A 117 16.76 -9.34 3.51
CA GLU A 117 17.77 -8.29 3.63
C GLU A 117 17.25 -7.14 4.51
N GLU A 118 18.11 -6.66 5.41
CA GLU A 118 17.76 -5.53 6.28
C GLU A 118 17.78 -4.23 5.47
N LEU A 119 16.73 -3.42 5.60
CA LEU A 119 16.72 -2.09 4.98
C LEU A 119 17.59 -1.16 5.81
N SER A 120 18.48 -0.42 5.14
CA SER A 120 19.22 0.63 5.82
C SER A 120 18.26 1.71 6.35
N PRO A 121 18.60 2.41 7.44
CA PRO A 121 17.79 3.49 7.98
C PRO A 121 17.47 4.57 6.93
N THR A 122 18.40 4.84 6.02
CA THR A 122 18.20 5.78 4.91
C THR A 122 17.08 5.32 3.98
N VAL A 123 17.06 4.05 3.58
CA VAL A 123 15.99 3.50 2.72
C VAL A 123 14.63 3.61 3.43
N VAL A 124 14.56 3.29 4.71
CA VAL A 124 13.33 3.42 5.50
C VAL A 124 12.85 4.88 5.55
N GLN A 125 13.77 5.84 5.76
CA GLN A 125 13.45 7.27 5.74
C GLN A 125 12.92 7.72 4.37
N GLU A 126 13.51 7.26 3.27
CA GLU A 126 13.04 7.59 1.94
C GLU A 126 11.64 7.02 1.65
N ILE A 127 11.34 5.81 2.13
CA ILE A 127 10.01 5.20 2.03
C ILE A 127 8.97 6.04 2.79
N VAL A 128 9.27 6.39 4.05
CA VAL A 128 8.40 7.24 4.88
C VAL A 128 8.19 8.61 4.24
N TRP A 129 9.25 9.20 3.69
CA TRP A 129 9.19 10.47 2.98
C TRP A 129 8.24 10.39 1.79
N GLU A 130 8.36 9.37 0.94
CA GLU A 130 7.49 9.22 -0.22
C GLU A 130 6.01 9.09 0.15
N ILE A 131 5.69 8.26 1.15
CA ILE A 131 4.31 8.09 1.62
C ILE A 131 3.75 9.43 2.10
N THR A 132 4.53 10.17 2.88
CA THR A 132 4.14 11.47 3.44
C THR A 132 3.97 12.49 2.32
N GLU A 133 4.90 12.55 1.38
CA GLU A 133 4.87 13.49 0.25
C GLU A 133 3.66 13.25 -0.65
N VAL A 134 3.39 11.99 -1.01
CA VAL A 134 2.24 11.66 -1.86
C VAL A 134 0.93 11.94 -1.12
N SER A 135 0.84 11.60 0.16
CA SER A 135 -0.35 11.90 0.99
C SER A 135 -0.61 13.39 1.06
N PHE A 136 0.43 14.20 1.32
CA PHE A 136 0.33 15.65 1.36
C PHE A 136 -0.14 16.24 0.03
N ARG A 137 0.38 15.75 -1.11
CA ARG A 137 -0.07 16.20 -2.44
C ARG A 137 -1.54 15.89 -2.67
N LEU A 138 -2.01 14.70 -2.26
CA LEU A 138 -3.42 14.33 -2.36
C LEU A 138 -4.32 15.21 -1.50
N GLU A 139 -3.90 15.53 -0.28
CA GLU A 139 -4.61 16.47 0.60
C GLU A 139 -4.67 17.87 0.01
N LEU A 140 -3.58 18.35 -0.57
CA LEU A 140 -3.53 19.65 -1.23
C LEU A 140 -4.45 19.69 -2.46
N MET A 141 -4.48 18.63 -3.28
CA MET A 141 -5.42 18.50 -4.40
C MET A 141 -6.88 18.46 -3.94
N ALA A 142 -7.16 17.72 -2.86
CA ALA A 142 -8.50 17.68 -2.29
C ALA A 142 -8.94 19.07 -1.79
N LEU A 143 -8.02 19.83 -1.16
CA LEU A 143 -8.26 21.19 -0.72
C LEU A 143 -8.53 22.12 -1.91
N ASP A 144 -7.71 22.08 -2.95
CA ASP A 144 -7.89 22.88 -4.18
C ASP A 144 -9.27 22.62 -4.81
N CYS A 145 -9.65 21.35 -4.97
CA CYS A 145 -10.97 20.95 -5.47
C CYS A 145 -12.14 21.43 -4.59
N SER A 146 -11.92 21.60 -3.28
CA SER A 146 -12.96 22.05 -2.34
C SER A 146 -13.15 23.56 -2.31
N LEU A 147 -12.09 24.32 -2.61
CA LEU A 147 -12.07 25.79 -2.53
C LEU A 147 -12.42 26.47 -3.85
N LEU A 148 -12.19 25.79 -4.97
CA LEU A 148 -12.61 26.31 -6.28
C LEU A 148 -14.11 26.03 -6.47
N PRO A 149 -14.95 27.07 -6.66
CA PRO A 149 -16.35 26.85 -7.02
C PRO A 149 -16.38 26.04 -8.31
N HIS A 150 -17.26 25.04 -8.38
CA HIS A 150 -17.52 24.34 -9.63
C HIS A 150 -17.97 25.42 -10.62
N ALA A 151 -17.20 25.62 -11.68
CA ALA A 151 -17.60 26.53 -12.75
C ALA A 151 -18.88 25.94 -13.36
N ASP A 152 -20.01 26.59 -13.10
CA ASP A 152 -21.29 26.36 -13.81
C ASP A 152 -21.13 26.62 -15.31
#